data_AF-A0A935J1I6-F1
#
_entry.id   AF-A0A935J1I6-F1
#
_cell.length_a   1.000
_cell.length_b   1.000
_cell.length_c   1.000
_cell.angle_alpha   90.00
_cell.angle_beta   90.00
_cell.angle_gamma   90.00
#
_symmetry.space_group_name_H-M   'P 1'
#
loop_
_entity.id
_entity.type
_entity.pdbx_description
1 polymer ?
#
loop_
_entity_poly.entity_id
_entity_poly.type
_entity_poly.pdbx_seq_one_letter_code
_entity_poly.pdbx_strand_id
1 'polypeptide(L)'
;MNQPKQEPLVRFEQVTYKHYGKTAPALMDMNLTIQRGSFTLLVGPSGSGKSTLCMLLNGIIPQILGGKLTGTITVDGHDIAKTPVQELAQSAGMLFQDPEWMFATLKVEDEIAFGPENLRRDPKQIWKAWSSRSILWACNA
;
A
#
# COMPACT_ATOMS: atom_id res chain seq x y z
N MET A 1 1.35 -29.41 18.89
CA MET A 1 1.04 -29.24 17.45
C MET A 1 1.62 -27.90 17.01
N ASN A 2 2.75 -27.89 16.31
CA ASN A 2 3.30 -26.66 15.73
C ASN A 2 2.44 -26.29 14.52
N GLN A 3 1.61 -25.25 14.65
CA GLN A 3 1.03 -24.62 13.48
C GLN A 3 2.17 -24.04 12.62
N PRO A 4 2.14 -24.20 11.29
CA PRO A 4 3.13 -23.56 10.43
C PRO A 4 3.08 -22.05 10.70
N LYS A 5 4.23 -21.49 11.09
CA LYS A 5 4.37 -20.07 11.37
C LYS A 5 4.09 -19.34 10.05
N GLN A 6 2.92 -18.71 9.94
CA GLN A 6 2.54 -18.01 8.71
C GLN A 6 3.60 -16.97 8.38
N GLU A 7 4.00 -16.90 7.11
CA GLU A 7 4.91 -15.84 6.69
C GLU A 7 4.26 -14.47 6.89
N PRO A 8 5.01 -13.49 7.41
CA PRO A 8 4.48 -12.17 7.66
C PRO A 8 4.01 -11.51 6.35
N LEU A 9 2.98 -10.68 6.44
CA LEU A 9 2.50 -9.90 5.29
C LEU A 9 3.52 -8.83 4.90
N VAL A 10 4.19 -8.24 5.89
CA VAL A 10 5.19 -7.18 5.69
C VAL A 10 6.39 -7.47 6.55
N ARG A 11 7.59 -7.32 5.99
CA ARG A 11 8.86 -7.38 6.75
C ARG A 11 9.83 -6.31 6.29
N PHE A 12 10.34 -5.54 7.25
CA PHE A 12 11.42 -4.57 7.10
C PHE A 12 12.64 -5.11 7.84
N GLU A 13 13.77 -5.15 7.15
CA GLU A 13 15.04 -5.62 7.71
C GLU A 13 16.12 -4.55 7.52
N GLN A 14 16.53 -3.95 8.64
CA GLN A 14 17.58 -2.91 8.71
C GLN A 14 17.35 -1.77 7.70
N VAL A 15 16.09 -1.34 7.60
CA VAL A 15 15.66 -0.41 6.57
C VAL A 15 16.09 1.00 6.94
N THR A 16 16.88 1.61 6.07
CA THR A 16 17.15 3.05 6.09
C THR A 16 16.71 3.65 4.78
N TYR A 17 15.88 4.68 4.85
CA TYR A 17 15.39 5.37 3.67
C TYR A 17 15.58 6.88 3.78
N LYS A 18 16.11 7.47 2.71
CA LYS A 18 16.31 8.91 2.56
C LYS A 18 15.65 9.40 1.27
N HIS A 19 14.74 10.36 1.40
CA HIS A 19 14.10 11.03 0.27
C HIS A 19 15.13 11.73 -0.63
N TYR A 20 14.83 11.83 -1.92
CA TYR A 20 15.66 12.56 -2.88
C TYR A 20 15.85 14.03 -2.45
N GLY A 21 17.07 14.55 -2.58
CA GLY A 21 17.41 15.91 -2.18
C GLY A 21 17.43 16.20 -0.68
N LYS A 22 17.14 15.23 0.20
CA LYS A 22 17.22 15.40 1.67
C LYS A 22 18.60 14.97 2.20
N THR A 23 19.01 15.63 3.27
CA THR A 23 20.28 15.38 3.97
C THR A 23 20.14 14.25 5.00
N ALA A 24 19.06 14.28 5.79
CA ALA A 24 18.77 13.29 6.82
C ALA A 24 17.82 12.17 6.32
N PRO A 25 18.02 10.92 6.76
CA PRO A 25 17.09 9.83 6.48
C PRO A 25 15.75 10.05 7.19
N ALA A 26 14.66 9.64 6.55
CA ALA A 26 13.32 9.67 7.14
C ALA A 26 13.03 8.42 7.97
N LEU A 27 13.69 7.30 7.65
CA LEU A 27 13.71 6.06 8.44
C LEU A 27 15.16 5.61 8.60
N MET A 28 15.53 5.15 9.79
CA MET A 28 16.91 4.77 10.12
C MET A 28 16.90 3.43 10.87
N ASP A 29 17.61 2.44 10.33
CA ASP A 29 17.76 1.07 10.87
C ASP A 29 16.45 0.45 11.39
N MET A 30 15.39 0.58 10.61
CA MET A 30 14.06 0.14 11.00
C MET A 30 13.88 -1.36 10.76
N ASN A 31 13.40 -2.04 11.79
CA ASN A 31 12.97 -3.43 11.72
C ASN A 31 11.48 -3.48 12.12
N LEU A 32 10.65 -4.05 11.25
CA LEU A 32 9.20 -4.11 11.42
C LEU A 32 8.68 -5.42 10.84
N THR A 33 7.69 -6.01 11.49
CA THR A 33 6.97 -7.17 10.95
C THR A 33 5.49 -6.99 11.19
N ILE A 34 4.68 -7.09 10.13
CA ILE A 34 3.21 -7.08 10.21
C ILE A 34 2.70 -8.45 9.80
N GLN A 35 1.89 -9.07 10.65
CA GLN A 35 1.35 -10.40 10.40
C GLN A 35 0.16 -10.34 9.47
N ARG A 36 -0.10 -11.44 8.76
CA ARG A 36 -1.32 -11.56 7.95
C ARG A 36 -2.56 -11.50 8.84
N GLY A 37 -3.59 -10.81 8.38
CA GLY A 37 -4.86 -10.68 9.10
C GLY A 37 -4.84 -9.76 10.33
N SER A 38 -3.74 -9.05 10.59
CA SER A 38 -3.67 -8.09 11.70
C SER A 38 -4.19 -6.71 11.30
N PHE A 39 -4.83 -6.03 12.25
CA PHE A 39 -5.07 -4.59 12.18
C PHE A 39 -3.98 -3.85 12.97
N THR A 40 -3.18 -3.03 12.30
CA THR A 40 -1.99 -2.38 12.87
C THR A 40 -2.14 -0.86 12.85
N LEU A 41 -1.99 -0.24 14.02
CA LEU A 41 -1.99 1.22 14.16
C LEU A 41 -0.55 1.76 14.23
N LEU A 42 -0.21 2.69 13.34
CA LEU A 42 1.07 3.40 13.34
C LEU A 42 0.90 4.82 13.90
N VAL A 43 1.48 5.10 15.06
CA VAL A 43 1.44 6.41 15.73
C VAL A 43 2.82 7.03 15.86
N GLY A 44 2.87 8.36 15.92
CA GLY A 44 4.10 9.11 16.15
C GLY A 44 3.97 10.59 15.78
N PRO A 45 4.89 11.46 16.23
CA PRO A 45 4.86 12.89 15.94
C PRO A 45 4.87 13.21 14.44
N SER A 46 4.42 14.40 14.05
CA SER A 46 4.60 14.86 12.66
C SER A 46 6.07 14.81 12.25
N GLY A 47 6.36 14.36 11.03
CA GLY A 47 7.73 14.19 10.54
C GLY A 47 8.44 12.89 10.96
N SER A 48 7.84 12.03 11.79
CA SER A 48 8.47 10.77 12.25
C SER A 48 8.61 9.66 11.19
N GLY A 49 8.35 9.96 9.91
CA GLY A 49 8.48 8.99 8.81
C GLY A 49 7.26 8.09 8.55
N LYS A 50 6.10 8.34 9.17
CA LYS A 50 4.89 7.51 8.98
C LYS A 50 4.44 7.42 7.51
N SER A 51 4.30 8.57 6.84
CA SER A 51 3.92 8.60 5.43
C SER A 51 4.99 7.94 4.55
N THR A 52 6.28 8.10 4.90
CA THR A 52 7.38 7.40 4.24
C THR A 52 7.22 5.88 4.36
N LEU A 53 6.89 5.38 5.55
CA LEU A 53 6.64 3.95 5.76
C LEU A 53 5.49 3.45 4.89
N CYS A 54 4.34 4.16 4.87
CA CYS A 54 3.21 3.79 4.03
C CYS A 54 3.55 3.79 2.52
N MET A 55 4.30 4.78 2.05
CA MET A 55 4.70 4.87 0.63
C MET A 55 5.71 3.79 0.24
N LEU A 56 6.59 3.35 1.17
CA LEU A 56 7.47 2.20 0.95
C LEU A 56 6.67 0.90 0.79
N LEU A 57 5.62 0.70 1.61
CA LEU A 57 4.77 -0.50 1.51
C LEU A 57 4.08 -0.65 0.16
N ASN A 58 3.73 0.47 -0.50
CA ASN A 58 3.10 0.46 -1.81
C ASN A 58 4.12 0.45 -2.98
N GLY A 59 5.41 0.64 -2.69
CA GLY A 59 6.47 0.72 -3.71
C GLY A 59 6.57 2.08 -4.42
N ILE A 60 5.72 3.06 -4.08
CA ILE A 60 5.79 4.44 -4.61
C ILE A 60 7.18 5.03 -4.42
N ILE A 61 7.77 4.80 -3.24
CA ILE A 61 9.21 4.97 -3.01
C ILE A 61 9.83 3.60 -2.79
N PRO A 62 11.06 3.36 -3.29
CA PRO A 62 11.89 4.29 -4.04
C PRO A 62 11.57 4.35 -5.55
N GLN A 63 10.64 3.53 -6.07
CA GLN A 63 10.55 3.28 -7.51
C GLN A 63 10.07 4.48 -8.35
N ILE A 64 9.08 5.23 -7.87
CA ILE A 64 8.46 6.34 -8.63
C ILE A 64 9.07 7.69 -8.24
N LEU A 65 9.14 7.99 -6.94
CA LEU A 65 9.62 9.29 -6.45
C LEU A 65 11.13 9.32 -6.14
N GLY A 66 11.84 8.21 -6.36
CA GLY A 66 13.27 8.09 -6.10
C GLY A 66 13.62 8.05 -4.62
N GLY A 67 14.88 8.39 -4.30
CA GLY A 67 15.45 8.32 -2.95
C GLY A 67 16.50 7.22 -2.83
N LYS A 68 17.10 7.10 -1.64
CA LYS A 68 18.09 6.07 -1.32
C LYS A 68 17.51 5.13 -0.27
N LEU A 69 17.33 3.87 -0.64
CA LEU A 69 16.91 2.77 0.22
C LEU A 69 18.11 1.86 0.50
N THR A 70 18.30 1.45 1.75
CA THR A 70 19.16 0.33 2.16
C THR A 70 18.38 -0.60 3.08
N GLY A 71 18.81 -1.86 3.17
CA GLY A 71 18.04 -2.92 3.82
C GLY A 71 17.04 -3.53 2.85
N THR A 72 16.16 -4.40 3.38
CA THR A 72 15.19 -5.15 2.57
C THR A 72 13.78 -4.91 3.07
N ILE A 73 12.84 -4.73 2.15
CA ILE A 73 11.42 -4.65 2.45
C ILE A 73 10.71 -5.68 1.58
N THR A 74 9.93 -6.55 2.22
CA THR A 74 9.05 -7.51 1.54
C THR A 74 7.59 -7.25 1.90
N VAL A 75 6.73 -7.29 0.89
CA VAL A 75 5.28 -7.15 1.03
C VAL A 75 4.62 -8.29 0.28
N ASP A 76 3.83 -9.09 0.99
CA ASP A 76 3.16 -10.28 0.44
C ASP A 76 4.13 -11.23 -0.28
N GLY A 77 5.35 -11.41 0.28
CA GLY A 77 6.42 -12.23 -0.31
C GLY A 77 7.23 -11.54 -1.43
N HIS A 78 6.86 -10.33 -1.84
CA HIS A 78 7.53 -9.60 -2.93
C HIS A 78 8.54 -8.58 -2.38
N ASP A 79 9.77 -8.62 -2.86
CA ASP A 79 10.79 -7.60 -2.59
C ASP A 79 10.40 -6.31 -3.33
N ILE A 80 10.13 -5.22 -2.60
CA ILE A 80 9.61 -3.99 -3.20
C ILE A 80 10.62 -3.31 -4.13
N ALA A 81 11.92 -3.60 -4.01
CA ALA A 81 12.94 -2.98 -4.86
C ALA A 81 13.07 -3.69 -6.21
N LYS A 82 12.57 -4.93 -6.32
CA LYS A 82 12.67 -5.78 -7.51
C LYS A 82 11.34 -6.01 -8.21
N THR A 83 10.23 -5.78 -7.50
CA THR A 83 8.88 -6.05 -8.00
C THR A 83 8.29 -4.76 -8.58
N PRO A 84 7.82 -4.74 -9.83
CA PRO A 84 7.18 -3.56 -10.41
C PRO A 84 5.99 -3.07 -9.57
N VAL A 85 5.80 -1.75 -9.48
CA VAL A 85 4.71 -1.15 -8.70
C VAL A 85 3.33 -1.68 -9.10
N GLN A 86 3.11 -2.01 -10.37
CA GLN A 86 1.86 -2.56 -10.88
C GLN A 86 1.53 -3.94 -10.29
N GLU A 87 2.55 -4.74 -9.99
CA GLU A 87 2.39 -6.04 -9.33
C GLU A 87 2.16 -5.83 -7.82
N LEU A 88 2.93 -4.93 -7.19
CA LEU A 88 2.77 -4.57 -5.78
C LEU A 88 1.37 -3.98 -5.48
N ALA A 89 0.79 -3.24 -6.42
CA ALA A 89 -0.55 -2.65 -6.30
C ALA A 89 -1.67 -3.69 -6.10
N GLN A 90 -1.42 -4.96 -6.48
CA GLN A 90 -2.36 -6.05 -6.20
C GLN A 90 -2.30 -6.53 -4.74
N SER A 91 -1.22 -6.21 -4.03
CA SER A 91 -0.97 -6.62 -2.64
C SER A 91 -1.17 -5.47 -1.64
N ALA A 92 -0.87 -4.24 -2.05
CA ALA A 92 -0.94 -3.06 -1.20
C ALA A 92 -1.71 -1.92 -1.90
N GLY A 93 -2.72 -1.39 -1.21
CA GLY A 93 -3.40 -0.14 -1.56
C GLY A 93 -3.11 0.94 -0.53
N MET A 94 -3.21 2.21 -0.91
CA MET A 94 -3.00 3.35 -0.02
C MET A 94 -4.12 4.38 -0.21
N LEU A 95 -4.66 4.86 0.91
CA LEU A 95 -5.54 6.02 0.94
C LEU A 95 -4.74 7.21 1.48
N PHE A 96 -4.79 8.34 0.78
CA PHE A 96 -4.13 9.57 1.20
C PHE A 96 -4.96 10.31 2.26
N GLN A 97 -4.29 11.20 2.99
CA GLN A 97 -4.94 11.99 4.05
C GLN A 97 -5.96 12.98 3.47
N ASP A 98 -5.66 13.52 2.30
CA ASP A 98 -6.57 14.40 1.55
C ASP A 98 -7.31 13.57 0.48
N PRO A 99 -8.62 13.37 0.61
CA PRO A 99 -9.40 12.57 -0.33
C PRO A 99 -9.55 13.23 -1.70
N GLU A 100 -9.46 14.57 -1.80
CA GLU A 100 -9.59 15.28 -3.08
C GLU A 100 -8.49 14.88 -4.06
N TRP A 101 -7.35 14.44 -3.54
CA TRP A 101 -6.19 14.04 -4.32
C TRP A 101 -6.30 12.61 -4.88
N MET A 102 -7.32 11.86 -4.46
CA MET A 102 -7.46 10.45 -4.86
C MET A 102 -8.39 10.23 -6.03
N PHE A 103 -9.28 11.18 -6.34
CA PHE A 103 -10.26 10.99 -7.40
C PHE A 103 -9.62 11.25 -8.77
N ALA A 104 -9.70 10.25 -9.65
CA ALA A 104 -9.27 10.37 -11.04
C ALA A 104 -10.46 10.63 -11.99
N THR A 105 -11.69 10.39 -11.53
CA THR A 105 -12.89 10.39 -12.36
C THR A 105 -14.00 11.27 -11.77
N LEU A 106 -15.08 11.47 -12.53
CA LEU A 106 -16.22 12.30 -12.13
C LEU A 106 -17.40 11.49 -11.55
N LYS A 107 -17.35 10.16 -11.65
CA LYS A 107 -18.44 9.27 -11.24
C LYS A 107 -17.92 8.21 -10.29
N VAL A 108 -18.74 7.85 -9.31
CA VAL A 108 -18.38 6.83 -8.32
C VAL A 108 -18.13 5.48 -8.99
N GLU A 109 -18.94 5.15 -10.00
CA GLU A 109 -18.83 3.91 -10.77
C GLU A 109 -17.50 3.83 -11.51
N ASP A 110 -17.09 4.93 -12.15
CA ASP A 110 -15.83 5.03 -12.89
C ASP A 110 -14.64 4.96 -11.93
N GLU A 111 -14.74 5.59 -10.76
CA GLU A 111 -13.68 5.58 -9.74
C GLU A 111 -13.42 4.17 -9.19
N ILE A 112 -14.50 3.42 -8.90
CA ILE A 112 -14.38 2.04 -8.42
C ILE A 112 -13.83 1.11 -9.52
N ALA A 113 -14.16 1.36 -10.79
CA ALA A 113 -13.67 0.58 -11.92
C ALA A 113 -12.21 0.89 -12.27
N PHE A 114 -11.70 2.09 -11.97
CA PHE A 114 -10.39 2.59 -12.39
C PHE A 114 -9.23 1.61 -12.10
N GLY A 115 -9.12 1.13 -10.86
CA GLY A 115 -8.07 0.17 -10.48
C GLY A 115 -8.16 -1.16 -11.24
N PRO A 116 -9.31 -1.87 -11.19
CA PRO A 116 -9.54 -3.09 -11.96
C PRO A 116 -9.34 -2.95 -13.47
N GLU A 117 -9.73 -1.83 -14.08
CA GLU A 117 -9.52 -1.55 -15.51
C GLU A 117 -8.03 -1.42 -15.85
N ASN A 118 -7.25 -0.74 -15.00
CA ASN A 118 -5.79 -0.67 -15.14
C ASN A 118 -5.11 -2.06 -15.07
N LEU A 119 -5.74 -3.01 -14.36
CA LEU A 119 -5.34 -4.42 -14.31
C LEU A 119 -5.94 -5.27 -15.44
N ARG A 120 -6.60 -4.64 -16.42
CA ARG A 120 -7.24 -5.28 -17.58
C ARG A 120 -8.28 -6.35 -17.19
N ARG A 121 -9.01 -6.13 -16.10
CA ARG A 121 -10.13 -7.00 -15.71
C ARG A 121 -11.30 -6.82 -16.66
N ASP A 122 -12.03 -7.91 -16.92
CA ASP A 122 -13.21 -7.88 -17.80
C ASP A 122 -14.30 -6.97 -17.19
N PRO A 123 -14.87 -6.01 -17.95
CA PRO A 123 -15.90 -5.10 -17.44
C PRO A 123 -17.11 -5.80 -16.81
N LYS A 124 -17.52 -6.97 -17.33
CA LYS A 124 -18.61 -7.76 -16.76
C LYS A 124 -18.24 -8.32 -15.39
N GLN A 125 -16.97 -8.66 -15.16
CA GLN A 125 -16.50 -9.12 -13.86
C GLN A 125 -16.45 -7.98 -12.84
N ILE A 126 -15.96 -6.81 -13.26
CA ILE A 126 -15.94 -5.60 -12.43
C ILE A 126 -17.38 -5.27 -11.99
N TRP A 127 -18.31 -5.22 -12.95
CA TRP A 127 -19.71 -4.93 -12.68
C TRP A 127 -20.37 -6.00 -11.80
N LYS A 128 -20.08 -7.29 -12.03
CA LYS A 128 -20.59 -8.37 -11.18
C LYS A 128 -20.08 -8.25 -9.74
N ALA A 129 -18.80 -7.93 -9.55
CA ALA A 129 -18.22 -7.75 -8.22
C ALA A 129 -18.84 -6.55 -7.49
N TRP A 130 -19.07 -5.45 -8.21
CA TRP A 130 -19.74 -4.26 -7.67
C TRP A 130 -21.21 -4.53 -7.32
N SER A 131 -22.00 -5.08 -8.25
CA SER A 131 -23.43 -5.35 -8.06
C SER A 131 -23.74 -6.47 -7.06
N SER A 132 -22.86 -7.46 -6.90
CA SER A 132 -23.01 -8.55 -5.93
C SER A 132 -22.65 -8.14 -4.50
N ARG A 133 -21.81 -7.12 -4.35
CA ARG A 133 -21.58 -6.47 -3.06
C ARG A 133 -22.58 -5.35 -2.95
N SER A 134 -23.81 -5.70 -2.61
CA SER A 134 -24.73 -4.75 -2.01
C SER A 134 -24.08 -4.24 -0.72
N ILE A 135 -23.21 -3.23 -0.83
CA ILE A 135 -23.24 -2.12 0.10
C ILE A 135 -24.64 -1.54 -0.08
N LEU A 136 -25.60 -2.22 0.56
CA LEU A 136 -26.84 -1.62 0.97
C LEU A 136 -26.37 -0.42 1.78
N TRP A 137 -26.43 0.73 1.15
CA TRP A 137 -26.60 1.99 1.85
C TRP A 137 -27.77 1.80 2.80
N ALA A 138 -27.48 1.37 4.03
CA ALA A 138 -28.25 1.73 5.20
C ALA A 138 -28.02 3.23 5.49
N CYS A 139 -28.22 4.08 4.49
CA CYS A 139 -28.71 5.42 4.69
C CYS A 139 -30.22 5.32 4.51
N ASN A 140 -30.86 4.82 5.56
CA ASN A 140 -32.26 5.05 5.79
C ASN A 140 -32.35 5.79 7.14
N ALA A 141 -32.08 7.09 7.09
CA ALA A 141 -32.51 8.17 7.98
C ALA A 141 -31.70 9.44 7.64
#